data_AF-A0A7V9BAT7-F1
#
_entry.id   AF-A0A7V9BAT7-F1
#
_cell.length_a   1.000
_cell.length_b   1.000
_cell.length_c   1.000
_cell.angle_alpha   90.00
_cell.angle_beta   90.00
_cell.angle_gamma   90.00
#
_symmetry.space_group_name_H-M   'P 1'
#
loop_
_entity.id
_entity.type
_entity.pdbx_description
1 polymer ?
#
loop_
_entity_poly.entity_id
_entity_poly.type
_entity_poly.pdbx_seq_one_letter_code
_entity_poly.pdbx_strand_id
1 'polypeptide(L)' 'MNDFAELELARLKAMTASEKVAVMHSLWHQAWVFKAAGIRAQHPDWTAEQVEERVRELFRLESA' A
#
# COMPACT_ATOMS: atom_id res chain seq x y z
N MET A 1 28.62 6.42 -5.14
CA MET A 1 27.28 6.60 -4.57
C MET A 1 26.44 5.46 -5.13
N ASN A 2 26.16 4.43 -4.33
CA ASN A 2 25.28 3.36 -4.80
C ASN A 2 23.91 3.98 -5.00
N ASP A 3 23.44 4.00 -6.25
CA ASP A 3 22.11 4.44 -6.55
C ASP A 3 21.14 3.40 -5.94
N PHE A 4 20.34 3.83 -4.96
CA PHE A 4 19.35 2.98 -4.32
C PHE A 4 18.44 2.30 -5.36
N ALA A 5 18.20 2.97 -6.49
CA ALA A 5 17.44 2.40 -7.60
C ALA A 5 18.13 1.18 -8.24
N GLU A 6 19.46 1.18 -8.36
CA GLU A 6 20.21 0.05 -8.93
C GLU A 6 20.15 -1.19 -8.02
N LEU A 7 20.24 -0.99 -6.70
CA LEU A 7 20.12 -2.06 -5.71
C LEU A 7 18.72 -2.68 -5.71
N GLU A 8 17.68 -1.85 -5.74
CA GLU A 8 16.30 -2.34 -5.78
C GLU A 8 15.99 -3.03 -7.11
N LEU A 9 16.52 -2.53 -8.23
CA LEU A 9 16.39 -3.19 -9.53
C LEU A 9 17.06 -4.57 -9.52
N ALA A 10 18.26 -4.69 -8.95
CA ALA A 10 18.96 -5.96 -8.83
C ALA A 10 18.17 -6.97 -7.98
N ARG A 11 17.62 -6.51 -6.85
CA ARG A 11 16.76 -7.31 -5.96
C ARG A 11 15.50 -7.79 -6.68
N LEU A 12 14.78 -6.90 -7.38
CA LEU A 12 13.58 -7.25 -8.14
C LEU A 12 13.89 -8.21 -9.30
N LYS A 13 15.07 -8.12 -9.92
CA LYS A 13 15.50 -9.08 -10.96
C LYS A 13 15.77 -10.48 -10.41
N ALA A 14 16.23 -10.59 -9.16
CA ALA A 14 16.49 -11.87 -8.51
C ALA A 14 15.23 -12.60 -8.04
N MET A 15 14.10 -11.91 -7.92
CA MET A 15 12.83 -12.48 -7.47
C MET A 15 12.09 -13.25 -8.59
N THR A 16 11.53 -14.39 -8.22
CA THR A 16 10.51 -15.11 -8.99
C THR A 16 9.22 -14.28 -9.12
N ALA A 17 8.35 -14.67 -10.04
CA ALA A 17 7.05 -14.02 -10.20
C ALA A 17 6.17 -14.12 -8.95
N SER A 18 6.16 -15.27 -8.27
CA SER A 18 5.37 -15.47 -7.05
C SER A 18 5.88 -14.60 -5.90
N GLU A 19 7.19 -14.47 -5.73
CA GLU A 19 7.78 -13.58 -4.72
C GLU A 19 7.41 -12.12 -4.98
N LYS A 20 7.40 -11.68 -6.25
CA LYS A 20 6.97 -10.32 -6.60
C LYS A 20 5.52 -10.07 -6.22
N VAL A 21 4.64 -11.02 -6.54
CA VAL A 21 3.22 -10.92 -6.15
C VAL A 21 3.07 -10.88 -4.63
N ALA A 22 3.81 -11.71 -3.90
CA ALA A 22 3.77 -11.72 -2.44
C ALA A 22 4.21 -10.38 -1.82
N VAL A 23 5.31 -9.80 -2.31
CA VAL A 23 5.78 -8.47 -1.88
C VAL A 23 4.76 -7.39 -2.23
N MET A 24 4.21 -7.41 -3.45
CA MET A 24 3.22 -6.41 -3.84
C MET A 24 1.94 -6.49 -3.02
N HIS A 25 1.47 -7.70 -2.71
CA HIS A 25 0.32 -7.90 -1.84
C HIS A 25 0.59 -7.38 -0.42
N SER A 26 1.79 -7.63 0.13
CA SER A 26 2.19 -7.11 1.44
C SER A 26 2.22 -5.57 1.46
N LEU A 27 2.82 -4.94 0.43
CA LEU A 27 2.86 -3.49 0.31
C LEU A 27 1.47 -2.87 0.17
N TRP A 28 0.61 -3.48 -0.66
CA TRP A 28 -0.77 -3.04 -0.80
C TRP A 28 -1.53 -3.09 0.53
N HIS A 29 -1.38 -4.19 1.28
CA HIS A 29 -2.00 -4.32 2.60
C HIS A 29 -1.48 -3.28 3.60
N GLN A 30 -0.18 -3.03 3.64
CA GLN A 30 0.42 -2.01 4.50
C GLN A 30 -0.11 -0.61 4.15
N ALA A 31 -0.18 -0.27 2.87
CA ALA A 31 -0.74 0.99 2.41
C ALA A 31 -2.21 1.13 2.83
N TRP A 32 -3.00 0.05 2.75
CA TRP A 32 -4.38 0.02 3.23
C TRP A 32 -4.48 0.37 4.71
N VAL A 33 -3.70 -0.33 5.56
CA VAL A 33 -3.69 -0.11 7.01
C VAL A 33 -3.29 1.32 7.35
N PHE A 34 -2.28 1.87 6.67
CA PHE A 34 -1.85 3.25 6.89
C PHE A 34 -2.91 4.28 6.48
N LYS A 35 -3.57 4.10 5.32
CA LYS A 35 -4.69 4.97 4.93
C LYS A 35 -5.83 4.90 5.94
N ALA A 36 -6.22 3.70 6.37
CA ALA A 36 -7.26 3.52 7.37
C ALA A 36 -6.92 4.21 8.70
N ALA A 37 -5.69 4.07 9.18
CA ALA A 37 -5.22 4.74 10.40
C ALA A 37 -5.23 6.26 10.26
N GLY A 38 -4.77 6.78 9.12
CA GLY A 38 -4.78 8.21 8.82
C GLY A 38 -6.20 8.79 8.75
N ILE A 39 -7.15 8.07 8.14
CA ILE A 39 -8.56 8.49 8.08
C ILE A 39 -9.18 8.46 9.48
N ARG A 40 -8.95 7.41 10.27
CA ARG A 40 -9.46 7.32 11.65
C ARG A 40 -8.94 8.46 12.53
N ALA A 41 -7.69 8.86 12.35
CA ALA A 41 -7.12 9.99 13.08
C ALA A 41 -7.75 11.34 12.69
N GLN A 42 -8.17 11.50 11.43
CA GLN A 42 -8.85 12.70 10.93
C GLN A 42 -10.35 12.73 11.25
N HIS A 43 -10.96 11.56 11.42
CA HIS A 43 -12.40 11.39 11.65
C HIS A 43 -12.64 10.43 12.83
N PRO A 44 -12.41 10.87 14.08
CA PRO A 44 -12.51 10.02 15.26
C PRO A 44 -13.94 9.51 15.53
N ASP A 45 -14.96 10.22 15.04
CA ASP A 45 -16.38 9.87 15.22
C ASP A 45 -16.91 8.89 14.16
N TRP A 46 -16.10 8.55 13.15
CA TRP A 46 -16.54 7.65 12.08
C TRP A 46 -16.52 6.19 12.52
N THR A 47 -17.49 5.42 12.02
CA THR A 47 -17.52 3.98 12.21
C THR A 47 -16.43 3.29 11.37
N ALA A 48 -16.13 2.04 11.71
CA ALA A 48 -15.14 1.25 10.95
C ALA A 48 -15.53 1.12 9.47
N GLU A 49 -16.83 1.00 9.19
CA GLU A 49 -17.39 0.86 7.85
C GLU A 49 -17.19 2.14 7.03
N GLN A 50 -17.40 3.31 7.63
CA GLN A 50 -17.18 4.60 6.98
C GLN A 50 -15.70 4.83 6.65
N VAL A 51 -14.80 4.46 7.58
CA VAL A 51 -13.35 4.50 7.33
C VAL A 51 -12.98 3.57 6.17
N GLU A 52 -13.48 2.35 6.18
CA GLU A 52 -13.19 1.32 5.18
C GLU A 52 -13.73 1.68 3.78
N GLU A 53 -14.95 2.23 3.71
CA GLU A 53 -15.51 2.78 2.47
C GLU A 53 -14.63 3.90 1.92
N ARG A 54 -14.17 4.81 2.79
CA ARG A 54 -13.30 5.90 2.38
C ARG A 54 -11.93 5.40 1.88
N VAL A 55 -11.34 4.39 2.52
CA VAL A 55 -10.10 3.77 2.03
C VAL A 55 -10.30 3.19 0.62
N ARG A 56 -11.40 2.46 0.39
CA ARG A 56 -11.74 1.90 -0.93
C ARG A 56 -11.83 2.98 -2.00
N GLU A 57 -12.47 4.10 -1.70
CA GLU A 57 -12.58 5.23 -2.62
C GLU A 57 -11.21 5.80 -2.99
N LEU A 58 -10.32 6.01 -2.01
CA LEU A 58 -8.99 6.56 -2.26
C LEU A 58 -8.17 5.64 -3.16
N PHE A 59 -8.15 4.33 -2.89
CA PHE A 59 -7.45 3.37 -3.74
C PHE A 59 -8.04 3.29 -5.16
N ARG A 60 -9.36 3.47 -5.31
CA ARG A 60 -9.99 3.54 -6.65
C ARG A 60 -9.57 4.79 -7.42
N LEU A 61 -9.48 5.95 -6.77
CA LEU A 61 -9.07 7.21 -7.40
C LEU A 61 -7.58 7.22 -7.78
N GLU A 62 -6.72 6.59 -6.96
CA GLU A 62 -5.27 6.50 -7.20
C GLU A 62 -4.91 5.47 -8.29
N SER A 63 -5.87 4.63 -8.72
CA SER A 63 -5.69 3.60 -9.75
C SER A 63 -6.25 3.98 -11.13
N ALA A 64 -6.83 5.19 -11.27
CA ALA A 64 -7.41 5.73 -12.51
C ALA A 64 -6.48 6.74 -13.16
#